data_AF-X6MQ34-F1
#
_entry.id   AF-X6MQ34-F1
#
_cell.length_a   1.000
_cell.length_b   1.000
_cell.length_c   1.000
_cell.angle_alpha   90.00
_cell.angle_beta   90.00
_cell.angle_gamma   90.00
#
_symmetry.space_group_name_H-M   'P 1'
#
loop_
_entity.id
_entity.type
_entity.pdbx_description
1 polymer ?
#
loop_
_entity_poly.entity_id
_entity_poly.type
_entity_poly.pdbx_seq_one_letter_code
_entity_poly.pdbx_strand_id
1 'polypeptide(L)'
;MNCESNLKYEAFMESDMLSWGKNISEAPQVNVNGTEIYQGLKSYRDPTRDPTARKAPKFLGIGPQRAPDNVKITCRFDYQPDICKDWKETGYCGYGLSCKFVHDRSDYKAGWQIENDWNQKREKLKLKVKAGETLTEDEQKEWNKFNSKGSDEIIHMKYIVMMEMI
;
A
#
# COMPACT_ATOMS: atom_id res chain seq x y z
N MET A 1 1.64 7.93 -73.40
CA MET A 1 0.20 7.92 -73.05
C MET A 1 -0.14 6.48 -72.71
N ASN A 2 -0.37 6.03 -71.48
CA ASN A 2 -0.79 6.71 -70.26
C ASN A 2 -0.24 5.93 -69.03
N CYS A 3 0.22 6.68 -68.02
CA CYS A 3 0.74 6.20 -66.74
C CYS A 3 -0.29 6.37 -65.60
N GLU A 4 -1.58 6.21 -65.90
CA GLU A 4 -2.67 6.53 -64.95
C GLU A 4 -3.17 5.32 -64.13
N SER A 5 -2.55 4.15 -64.27
CA SER A 5 -2.99 2.96 -63.53
C SER A 5 -2.45 2.88 -62.10
N ASN A 6 -1.37 3.57 -61.74
CA ASN A 6 -0.77 3.42 -60.40
C ASN A 6 -1.41 4.27 -59.29
N LEU A 7 -2.13 5.36 -59.62
CA LEU A 7 -2.72 6.24 -58.60
C LEU A 7 -3.98 5.66 -57.93
N LYS A 8 -4.62 4.65 -58.53
CA LYS A 8 -5.83 4.03 -57.97
C LYS A 8 -5.53 2.97 -56.91
N TYR A 9 -4.35 2.37 -56.94
CA TYR A 9 -3.94 1.32 -55.99
C TYR A 9 -3.30 1.90 -54.73
N GLU A 10 -2.67 3.07 -54.80
CA GLU A 10 -2.14 3.77 -53.62
C GLU A 10 -3.26 4.36 -52.75
N ALA A 11 -4.31 4.91 -53.37
CA ALA A 11 -5.46 5.47 -52.64
C ALA A 11 -6.32 4.42 -51.89
N PHE A 12 -6.35 3.18 -52.38
CA PHE A 12 -7.06 2.06 -51.72
C PHE A 12 -6.30 1.55 -50.49
N MET A 13 -4.96 1.61 -50.52
CA MET A 13 -4.10 1.17 -49.41
C MET A 13 -4.05 2.20 -48.27
N GLU A 14 -4.13 3.51 -48.56
CA GLU A 14 -4.15 4.56 -47.51
C GLU A 14 -5.47 4.61 -46.74
N SER A 15 -6.62 4.33 -47.38
CA SER A 15 -7.92 4.29 -46.68
C SER A 15 -8.04 3.12 -45.70
N ASP A 16 -7.41 1.99 -46.02
CA ASP A 16 -7.46 0.77 -45.21
C ASP A 16 -6.45 0.80 -44.05
N MET A 17 -5.33 1.51 -44.20
CA MET A 17 -4.37 1.77 -43.11
C MET A 17 -4.94 2.71 -42.03
N LEU A 18 -5.84 3.63 -42.37
CA LEU A 18 -6.54 4.51 -41.41
C LEU A 18 -7.79 3.85 -40.76
N SER A 19 -8.12 2.63 -41.20
CA SER A 19 -9.25 1.83 -40.71
C SER A 19 -8.83 0.75 -39.70
N TRP A 20 -7.54 0.38 -39.69
CA TRP A 20 -6.98 -0.64 -38.80
C TRP A 20 -6.77 -0.13 -37.37
N GLY A 21 -7.88 -0.08 -36.62
CA GLY A 21 -7.91 0.27 -35.21
C GLY A 21 -9.32 0.57 -34.68
N LYS A 22 -10.31 0.74 -35.56
CA LYS A 22 -11.68 1.04 -35.16
C LYS A 22 -12.40 -0.24 -34.74
N ASN A 23 -12.65 -0.38 -33.44
CA ASN A 23 -13.64 -1.34 -32.95
C ASN A 23 -15.00 -0.95 -33.53
N ILE A 24 -15.62 -1.80 -34.34
CA ILE A 24 -16.94 -1.57 -34.96
C ILE A 24 -18.07 -1.44 -33.91
N SER A 25 -17.80 -1.68 -32.61
CA SER A 25 -18.83 -1.63 -31.58
C SER A 25 -19.02 -0.27 -30.88
N GLU A 26 -18.04 0.66 -30.89
CA GLU A 26 -18.20 1.98 -30.24
C GLU A 26 -17.37 3.04 -31.00
N ALA A 27 -18.06 3.97 -31.70
CA ALA A 27 -17.43 5.09 -32.41
C ALA A 27 -16.68 6.02 -31.41
N PRO A 28 -15.54 6.64 -31.81
CA PRO A 28 -14.87 7.63 -30.96
C PRO A 28 -15.85 8.77 -30.68
N GLN A 29 -15.98 9.12 -29.39
CA GLN A 29 -16.83 10.23 -28.96
C GLN A 29 -16.16 11.53 -29.45
N VAL A 30 -16.72 12.11 -30.51
CA VAL A 30 -16.23 13.35 -31.13
C VAL A 30 -16.93 14.55 -30.49
N ASN A 31 -16.21 15.65 -30.25
CA ASN A 31 -16.86 16.88 -29.83
C ASN A 31 -17.65 17.53 -30.98
N VAL A 32 -18.40 18.60 -30.67
CA VAL A 32 -19.16 19.38 -31.65
C VAL A 32 -18.31 19.91 -32.82
N ASN A 33 -16.99 19.98 -32.64
CA ASN A 33 -16.02 20.43 -33.64
C ASN A 33 -15.35 19.26 -34.40
N GLY A 34 -15.80 18.03 -34.20
CA GLY A 34 -15.30 16.83 -34.90
C GLY A 34 -13.95 16.30 -34.41
N THR A 35 -13.38 16.84 -33.32
CA THR A 35 -12.12 16.35 -32.73
C THR A 35 -12.40 15.26 -31.69
N GLU A 36 -11.54 14.23 -31.66
CA GLU A 36 -11.62 13.12 -30.70
C GLU A 36 -11.31 13.62 -29.28
N ILE A 37 -12.21 13.31 -28.34
CA ILE A 37 -12.05 13.69 -26.94
C ILE A 37 -11.21 12.62 -26.23
N TYR A 38 -10.14 13.01 -25.53
CA TYR A 38 -9.34 12.09 -24.71
C TYR A 38 -10.14 11.60 -23.49
N GLN A 39 -10.23 10.28 -23.31
CA GLN A 39 -11.08 9.64 -22.29
C GLN A 39 -10.27 9.01 -21.12
N GLY A 40 -8.97 9.31 -21.04
CA GLY A 40 -8.08 8.73 -20.04
C GLY A 40 -7.35 7.47 -20.52
N LEU A 41 -6.21 7.19 -19.87
CA LEU A 41 -5.26 6.17 -20.30
C LEU A 41 -5.86 4.76 -20.37
N LYS A 42 -6.84 4.46 -19.50
CA LYS A 42 -7.55 3.16 -19.46
C LYS A 42 -8.48 2.92 -20.66
N SER A 43 -8.94 4.00 -21.31
CA SER A 43 -9.83 3.90 -22.46
C SER A 43 -9.07 3.58 -23.75
N TYR A 44 -7.77 3.91 -23.80
CA TYR A 44 -6.92 3.57 -24.94
C TYR A 44 -6.78 2.05 -25.07
N ARG A 45 -6.94 1.54 -26.30
CA ARG A 45 -6.89 0.10 -26.57
C ARG A 45 -5.43 -0.35 -26.56
N ASP A 46 -5.11 -1.25 -25.64
CA ASP A 46 -3.85 -1.99 -25.70
C ASP A 46 -3.90 -2.97 -26.91
N PRO A 47 -3.01 -2.84 -27.90
CA PRO A 47 -2.99 -3.71 -29.07
C PRO A 47 -2.65 -5.17 -28.73
N THR A 48 -2.11 -5.45 -27.54
CA THR A 48 -1.82 -6.81 -27.06
C THR A 48 -3.03 -7.52 -26.46
N ARG A 49 -4.11 -6.78 -26.18
CA ARG A 49 -5.30 -7.33 -25.53
C ARG A 49 -6.28 -7.92 -26.55
N ASP A 50 -6.59 -9.20 -26.37
CA ASP A 50 -7.61 -9.90 -27.15
C ASP A 50 -8.98 -9.20 -27.01
N PRO A 51 -9.57 -8.69 -28.11
CA PRO A 51 -10.86 -8.01 -28.09
C PRO A 51 -12.04 -8.95 -27.78
N THR A 52 -11.88 -10.26 -27.94
CA THR A 52 -12.92 -11.26 -27.64
C THR A 52 -12.92 -11.70 -26.17
N ALA A 53 -11.87 -11.34 -25.41
CA ALA A 53 -11.78 -11.62 -23.99
C ALA A 53 -12.88 -10.86 -23.23
N ARG A 54 -13.89 -11.61 -22.75
CA ARG A 54 -14.95 -11.08 -21.90
C ARG A 54 -14.33 -10.42 -20.67
N LYS A 55 -14.74 -9.20 -20.35
CA LYS A 55 -14.33 -8.52 -19.10
C LYS A 55 -14.72 -9.42 -17.93
N ALA A 56 -13.74 -9.89 -17.16
CA ALA A 56 -13.99 -10.68 -15.97
C ALA A 56 -14.91 -9.90 -15.01
N PRO A 57 -15.84 -10.55 -14.29
CA PRO A 57 -16.64 -9.88 -13.27
C PRO A 57 -15.71 -9.25 -12.24
N LYS A 58 -16.12 -8.14 -11.62
CA LYS A 58 -15.27 -7.37 -10.68
C LYS A 58 -14.63 -8.22 -9.58
N PHE A 59 -15.28 -9.33 -9.19
CA PHE A 59 -14.76 -10.26 -8.19
C PHE A 59 -13.61 -11.17 -8.70
N LEU A 60 -13.57 -11.50 -9.99
CA LEU A 60 -12.52 -12.30 -10.64
C LEU A 60 -11.60 -11.42 -11.51
N GLY A 61 -11.65 -10.09 -11.33
CA GLY A 61 -10.78 -9.17 -12.04
C GLY A 61 -9.33 -9.39 -11.62
N ILE A 62 -8.42 -9.44 -12.61
CA ILE A 62 -6.98 -9.44 -12.35
C ILE A 62 -6.60 -8.01 -11.96
N GLY A 63 -6.23 -7.81 -10.69
CA GLY A 63 -5.84 -6.51 -10.16
C GLY A 63 -6.09 -6.40 -8.65
N PRO A 64 -5.83 -5.21 -8.06
CA PRO A 64 -6.12 -4.94 -6.67
C PRO A 64 -7.60 -5.19 -6.36
N GLN A 65 -7.86 -6.17 -5.51
CA GLN A 65 -9.22 -6.55 -5.15
C GLN A 65 -9.73 -5.66 -4.01
N ARG A 66 -10.97 -5.21 -4.13
CA ARG A 66 -11.63 -4.45 -3.05
C ARG A 66 -11.84 -5.35 -1.84
N ALA A 67 -11.40 -4.89 -0.67
CA ALA A 67 -11.67 -5.56 0.60
C ALA A 67 -13.18 -5.49 0.96
N PRO A 68 -13.72 -6.47 1.70
CA PRO A 68 -15.10 -6.44 2.17
C PRO A 68 -15.36 -5.29 3.16
N ASP A 69 -16.48 -4.57 3.01
CA ASP A 69 -16.78 -3.37 3.81
C ASP A 69 -17.20 -3.70 5.27
N ASN A 70 -17.74 -4.90 5.51
CA ASN A 70 -18.38 -5.29 6.77
C ASN A 70 -17.63 -6.39 7.55
N VAL A 71 -16.37 -6.66 7.21
CA VAL A 71 -15.54 -7.66 7.91
C VAL A 71 -14.43 -6.95 8.69
N LYS A 72 -14.34 -7.27 9.97
CA LYS A 72 -13.22 -6.82 10.83
C LYS A 72 -12.14 -7.89 10.81
N ILE A 73 -10.92 -7.52 10.46
CA ILE A 73 -9.76 -8.40 10.52
C ILE A 73 -9.27 -8.46 11.96
N THR A 74 -9.11 -9.66 12.52
CA THR A 74 -8.55 -9.85 13.85
C THR A 74 -7.03 -9.75 13.77
N CYS A 75 -6.46 -8.75 14.44
CA CYS A 75 -5.01 -8.64 14.57
C CYS A 75 -4.57 -9.37 15.85
N ARG A 76 -3.75 -10.40 15.70
CA ARG A 76 -3.04 -11.05 16.81
C ARG A 76 -1.56 -10.76 16.65
N PHE A 77 -0.92 -10.32 17.74
CA PHE A 77 0.52 -10.14 17.77
C PHE A 77 1.20 -11.50 17.96
N ASP A 78 2.11 -11.84 17.05
CA ASP A 78 3.01 -12.96 17.20
C ASP A 78 4.30 -12.48 17.87
N TYR A 79 4.58 -13.04 19.05
CA TYR A 79 5.74 -12.66 19.85
C TYR A 79 6.92 -13.63 19.67
N GLN A 80 6.78 -14.68 18.86
CA GLN A 80 7.84 -15.65 18.63
C GLN A 80 8.80 -15.13 17.56
N PRO A 81 10.07 -14.79 17.91
CA PRO A 81 11.02 -14.36 16.90
C PRO A 81 11.59 -15.57 16.17
N ASP A 82 11.54 -15.56 14.83
CA ASP A 82 12.18 -16.57 13.98
C ASP A 82 13.70 -16.32 13.85
N ILE A 83 14.40 -16.20 14.98
CA ILE A 83 15.86 -15.96 15.03
C ILE A 83 16.57 -17.28 15.32
N CYS A 84 17.64 -17.55 14.57
CA CYS A 84 18.44 -18.75 14.79
C CYS A 84 19.17 -18.65 16.14
N LYS A 85 18.83 -19.56 17.07
CA LYS A 85 19.45 -19.62 18.40
C LYS A 85 20.97 -19.80 18.31
N ASP A 86 21.42 -20.77 17.53
CA ASP A 86 22.84 -21.12 17.41
C ASP A 86 23.65 -19.97 16.80
N TRP A 87 23.11 -19.32 15.76
CA TRP A 87 23.72 -18.15 15.14
C TRP A 87 23.82 -16.97 16.11
N LYS A 88 22.77 -16.74 16.91
CA LYS A 88 22.74 -15.61 17.85
C LYS A 88 23.76 -15.77 18.97
N GLU A 89 23.79 -16.92 19.62
CA GLU A 89 24.67 -17.18 20.78
C GLU A 89 26.13 -17.38 20.35
N THR A 90 26.38 -18.16 19.29
CA THR A 90 27.73 -18.59 18.92
C THR A 90 28.30 -17.84 17.70
N GLY A 91 27.45 -17.26 16.85
CA GLY A 91 27.85 -16.72 15.55
C GLY A 91 28.15 -17.75 14.50
N TYR A 92 27.86 -19.03 14.77
CA TYR A 92 28.01 -20.11 13.83
C TYR A 92 26.74 -20.96 13.83
N CYS A 93 26.21 -21.20 12.64
CA CYS A 93 25.05 -22.04 12.44
C CYS A 93 25.49 -23.19 11.55
N GLY A 94 25.38 -24.43 12.03
CA GLY A 94 25.78 -25.62 11.28
C GLY A 94 24.99 -25.81 9.97
N TYR A 95 23.81 -25.19 9.86
CA TYR A 95 23.00 -25.17 8.64
C TYR A 95 23.46 -24.12 7.62
N GLY A 96 24.35 -23.20 8.00
CA GLY A 96 24.86 -22.14 7.12
C GLY A 96 23.73 -21.36 6.46
N LEU A 97 23.81 -21.16 5.14
CA LEU A 97 22.81 -20.42 4.35
C LEU A 97 21.48 -21.18 4.15
N SER A 98 21.42 -22.46 4.51
CA SER A 98 20.17 -23.25 4.41
C SER A 98 19.30 -23.15 5.67
N CYS A 99 19.72 -22.36 6.67
CA CYS A 99 18.95 -22.18 7.90
C CYS A 99 17.58 -21.53 7.60
N LYS A 100 16.50 -22.14 8.10
CA LYS A 100 15.14 -21.59 8.00
C LYS A 100 14.96 -20.31 8.84
N PHE A 101 15.75 -20.16 9.89
CA PHE A 101 15.65 -19.06 10.85
C PHE A 101 16.61 -17.92 10.49
N VAL A 102 16.26 -16.70 10.89
CA VAL A 102 17.01 -15.49 10.56
C VAL A 102 18.35 -15.48 11.30
N HIS A 103 19.41 -15.18 10.55
CA HIS A 103 20.77 -15.00 11.03
C HIS A 103 21.02 -13.55 11.46
N ASP A 104 20.40 -13.14 12.55
CA ASP A 104 20.63 -11.82 13.16
C ASP A 104 21.37 -11.98 14.49
N ARG A 105 22.31 -11.06 14.77
CA ARG A 105 23.09 -10.99 16.02
C ARG A 105 22.68 -9.81 16.91
N SER A 106 21.59 -9.15 16.56
CA SER A 106 21.05 -8.01 17.28
C SER A 106 20.28 -8.44 18.53
N ASP A 107 20.46 -7.71 19.63
CA ASP A 107 19.80 -7.94 20.92
C ASP A 107 18.76 -6.85 21.22
N TYR A 108 17.76 -6.69 20.37
CA TYR A 108 16.66 -5.75 20.62
C TYR A 108 15.68 -6.28 21.68
N LYS A 109 15.14 -5.36 22.49
CA LYS A 109 14.05 -5.69 23.41
C LYS A 109 12.78 -6.01 22.63
N ALA A 110 12.08 -7.07 23.05
CA ALA A 110 10.78 -7.41 22.48
C ALA A 110 9.73 -6.35 22.87
N GLY A 111 8.70 -6.16 22.03
CA GLY A 111 7.65 -5.16 22.29
C GLY A 111 7.03 -5.27 23.68
N TRP A 112 6.77 -6.50 24.15
CA TRP A 112 6.22 -6.74 25.50
C TRP A 112 7.16 -6.28 26.63
N GLN A 113 8.47 -6.40 26.44
CA GLN A 113 9.46 -5.96 27.43
C GLN A 113 9.45 -4.43 27.52
N ILE A 114 9.35 -3.75 26.38
CA ILE A 114 9.27 -2.29 26.30
C ILE A 114 7.97 -1.79 26.97
N GLU A 115 6.83 -2.43 26.68
CA GLU A 115 5.55 -2.09 27.31
C GLU A 115 5.57 -2.28 28.83
N ASN A 116 6.17 -3.37 29.31
CA ASN A 116 6.32 -3.64 30.73
C ASN A 116 7.22 -2.61 31.41
N ASP A 117 8.42 -2.34 30.87
CA ASP A 117 9.34 -1.32 31.37
C ASP A 117 8.64 0.06 31.43
N TRP A 118 7.86 0.38 30.40
CA TRP A 118 7.10 1.62 30.30
C TRP A 118 5.97 1.73 31.33
N ASN A 119 5.27 0.62 31.61
CA ASN A 119 4.21 0.56 32.62
C ASN A 119 4.78 0.65 34.04
N GLN A 120 5.86 -0.09 34.33
CA GLN A 120 6.55 -0.01 35.62
C GLN A 120 7.07 1.40 35.90
N LYS A 121 7.66 2.07 34.91
CA LYS A 121 8.12 3.45 35.05
C LYS A 121 6.96 4.39 35.39
N ARG A 122 5.82 4.25 34.71
CA ARG A 122 4.63 5.07 34.98
C ARG A 122 4.05 4.81 36.37
N GLU A 123 3.98 3.55 36.79
CA GLU A 123 3.49 3.18 38.11
C GLU A 123 4.38 3.75 39.22
N LYS A 124 5.70 3.64 39.09
CA LYS A 124 6.67 4.24 40.01
C LYS A 124 6.46 5.75 40.15
N LEU A 125 6.33 6.47 39.04
CA LEU A 125 6.08 7.92 39.07
C LEU A 125 4.75 8.26 39.72
N LYS A 126 3.70 7.48 39.43
CA LYS A 126 2.39 7.65 40.09
C LYS A 126 2.49 7.46 41.61
N LEU A 127 3.25 6.46 42.06
CA LEU A 127 3.46 6.20 43.49
C LEU A 127 4.22 7.33 44.16
N LYS A 128 5.28 7.87 43.55
CA LYS A 128 6.03 9.03 44.06
C LYS A 128 5.16 10.27 44.21
N VAL A 129 4.36 10.59 43.19
CA VAL A 129 3.41 11.71 43.24
C VAL A 129 2.38 11.50 44.34
N LYS A 130 1.85 10.28 44.48
CA LYS A 130 0.89 9.94 45.53
C LYS A 130 1.50 10.03 46.94
N ALA A 131 2.79 9.68 47.08
CA ALA A 131 3.54 9.80 48.32
C ALA A 131 3.89 11.25 48.68
N GLY A 132 3.65 12.22 47.79
CA GLY A 132 4.00 13.62 47.99
C GLY A 132 5.50 13.89 47.88
N GLU A 133 6.27 12.95 47.31
CA GLU A 133 7.69 13.14 47.05
C GLU A 133 7.89 14.14 45.90
N THR A 134 8.86 15.04 46.06
CA THR A 134 9.25 15.97 44.99
C THR A 134 9.92 15.19 43.85
N LEU A 135 9.35 15.25 42.65
CA LEU A 135 9.93 14.65 41.45
C LEU A 135 11.17 15.44 41.00
N THR A 136 12.16 14.72 40.48
CA THR A 136 13.28 15.35 39.75
C THR A 136 12.80 15.99 38.45
N GLU A 137 13.56 16.94 37.90
CA GLU A 137 13.17 17.62 36.64
C GLU A 137 12.92 16.63 35.49
N ASP A 138 13.71 15.57 35.40
CA ASP A 138 13.55 14.54 34.36
C ASP A 138 12.33 13.66 34.61
N GLU A 139 12.03 13.32 35.87
CA GLU A 139 10.81 12.60 36.24
C GLU A 139 9.56 13.45 36.02
N GLN A 140 9.65 14.76 36.26
CA GLN A 140 8.57 15.71 36.00
C GLN A 140 8.31 15.84 34.51
N LYS A 141 9.35 15.93 33.67
CA LYS A 141 9.22 15.90 32.20
C LYS A 141 8.57 14.60 31.71
N GLU A 142 8.99 13.46 32.25
CA GLU A 142 8.41 12.16 31.92
C GLU A 142 6.95 12.05 32.38
N TRP A 143 6.63 12.49 33.60
CA TRP A 143 5.27 12.55 34.12
C TRP A 143 4.36 13.44 33.26
N ASN A 144 4.86 14.61 32.85
CA ASN A 144 4.17 15.49 31.91
C ASN A 144 3.94 14.77 30.56
N LYS A 145 4.92 14.02 30.05
CA LYS A 145 4.81 13.22 28.82
C LYS A 145 3.79 12.07 28.92
N PHE A 146 3.58 11.49 30.10
CA PHE A 146 2.53 10.50 30.32
C PHE A 146 1.13 11.12 30.31
N ASN A 147 1.00 12.37 30.76
CA ASN A 147 -0.28 13.06 30.88
C ASN A 147 -0.64 13.93 29.66
N SER A 148 0.35 14.34 28.85
CA SER A 148 0.13 15.21 27.68
C SER A 148 -0.47 14.49 26.47
N LYS A 149 -0.51 13.15 26.46
CA LYS A 149 -1.11 12.36 25.36
C LYS A 149 -2.61 12.15 25.52
N GLY A 150 -3.31 13.20 25.92
CA GLY A 150 -4.75 13.22 26.10
C GLY A 150 -5.39 14.47 25.52
N SER A 151 -5.31 14.66 24.19
CA SER A 151 -6.46 15.15 23.39
C SER A 151 -6.19 15.30 21.88
N ASP A 152 -4.98 15.60 21.37
CA ASP A 152 -4.96 16.26 20.05
C ASP A 152 -4.33 15.50 18.86
N GLU A 153 -3.47 14.50 19.03
CA GLU A 153 -2.80 13.87 17.87
C GLU A 153 -3.58 12.66 17.28
N ILE A 154 -4.37 11.96 18.10
CA ILE A 154 -5.19 10.82 17.64
C ILE A 154 -6.44 11.32 16.89
N ILE A 155 -6.95 12.50 17.25
CA ILE A 155 -8.10 13.13 16.60
C ILE A 155 -7.67 13.72 15.25
N HIS A 156 -6.52 14.39 15.19
CA HIS A 156 -6.03 15.00 13.95
C HIS A 156 -5.79 13.99 12.82
N MET A 157 -5.28 12.79 13.14
CA MET A 157 -5.09 11.73 12.14
C MET A 157 -6.41 11.04 11.75
N LYS A 158 -7.42 11.04 12.64
CA LYS A 158 -8.77 10.53 12.33
C LYS A 158 -9.56 11.46 11.42
N TYR A 159 -9.40 12.78 11.56
CA TYR A 159 -10.08 13.77 10.73
C TYR A 159 -9.43 13.95 9.35
N ILE A 160 -8.10 13.85 9.24
CA ILE A 160 -7.41 13.91 7.93
C ILE A 160 -7.81 12.75 7.03
N VAL A 161 -7.75 11.50 7.52
CA VAL A 161 -8.13 10.32 6.72
C VAL A 161 -9.62 10.32 6.35
N MET A 162 -10.47 10.96 7.17
CA MET A 162 -11.91 11.02 6.92
C MET A 162 -12.32 12.12 5.92
N MET A 163 -11.52 13.19 5.77
CA MET A 163 -11.77 14.24 4.77
C MET A 163 -11.17 13.94 3.39
N GLU A 164 -10.18 13.05 3.29
CA GLU A 164 -9.63 12.60 2.00
C GLU A 164 -10.45 11.46 1.34
N MET A 165 -11.49 10.97 2.01
CA MET A 165 -12.39 9.91 1.53
C MET A 165 -13.80 10.38 1.14
N ILE A 166 -14.00 11.71 0.99
CA ILE A 166 -15.18 12.32 0.35
C ILE A 166 -14.71 13.02 -0.93
#